data_AF-A0A239MVW2-F1
#
_entry.id   AF-A0A239MVW2-F1
#
_cell.length_a   1.000
_cell.length_b   1.000
_cell.length_c   1.000
_cell.angle_alpha   90.00
_cell.angle_beta   90.00
_cell.angle_gamma   90.00
#
_symmetry.space_group_name_H-M   'P 1'
#
loop_
_entity.id
_entity.type
_entity.pdbx_description
1 polymer ?
#
loop_
_entity_poly.entity_id
_entity_poly.type
_entity_poly.pdbx_seq_one_letter_code
_entity_poly.pdbx_strand_id
1 'polypeptide(L)'
;NALETQIADTLAQHPDRDIFTSLPRAGTVRAARLLAEIGDARGRFPTPASLAGLAGVTPSTRQSGQVRVVTFRWAVDKQLRGAVCDFAADSRHTNPWAAHLYNHARARARGHRHPHAVRILARAWLAVIWKCWTTNTPYDPNRHRALQTLLHQDQQPEG
;
A
#
# COMPACT_ATOMS: atom_id res chain seq x y z
N ASN A 1 -7.36 3.81 25.31
CA ASN A 1 -8.81 3.52 25.19
C ASN A 1 -9.00 1.99 25.18
N ALA A 2 -10.02 1.42 25.83
CA ALA A 2 -10.19 -0.04 25.93
C ALA A 2 -10.25 -0.75 24.56
N LEU A 3 -10.81 -0.10 23.54
CA LEU A 3 -10.87 -0.64 22.18
C LEU A 3 -9.48 -0.72 21.52
N GLU A 4 -8.63 0.29 21.74
CA GLU A 4 -7.26 0.29 21.19
C GLU A 4 -6.41 -0.82 21.79
N THR A 5 -6.61 -1.11 23.08
CA THR A 5 -5.95 -2.23 23.77
C THR A 5 -6.36 -3.56 23.14
N GLN A 6 -7.67 -3.79 22.94
CA GLN A 6 -8.16 -5.02 22.29
C GLN A 6 -7.61 -5.20 20.87
N ILE A 7 -7.54 -4.10 20.09
CA ILE A 7 -6.93 -4.10 18.75
C ILE A 7 -5.45 -4.48 18.84
N ALA A 8 -4.72 -3.90 19.81
CA ALA A 8 -3.31 -4.20 20.02
C ALA A 8 -3.07 -5.67 20.37
N ASP A 9 -3.88 -6.23 21.28
CA ASP A 9 -3.79 -7.61 21.73
C ASP A 9 -4.11 -8.59 20.59
N THR A 10 -5.11 -8.27 19.77
CA THR A 10 -5.50 -9.10 18.61
C THR A 10 -4.42 -9.05 17.53
N LEU A 11 -3.90 -7.85 17.23
CA LEU A 11 -2.80 -7.69 16.30
C LEU A 11 -1.54 -8.40 16.80
N ALA A 12 -1.28 -8.40 18.11
CA ALA A 12 -0.12 -9.05 18.70
C ALA A 12 -0.09 -10.57 18.46
N GLN A 13 -1.25 -11.19 18.35
CA GLN A 13 -1.40 -12.63 18.12
C GLN A 13 -1.37 -13.02 16.64
N HIS A 14 -1.41 -12.04 15.72
CA HIS A 14 -1.49 -12.33 14.29
C HIS A 14 -0.11 -12.64 13.70
N PRO A 15 0.06 -13.72 12.90
CA PRO A 15 1.35 -14.12 12.33
C PRO A 15 1.97 -13.05 11.42
N ASP A 16 1.14 -12.31 10.68
CA ASP A 16 1.60 -11.26 9.76
C ASP A 16 1.81 -9.88 10.43
N ARG A 17 1.70 -9.78 11.76
CA ARG A 17 1.82 -8.51 12.52
C ARG A 17 3.02 -7.67 12.07
N ASP A 18 4.20 -8.28 12.06
CA ASP A 18 5.47 -7.59 11.86
C ASP A 18 5.57 -6.97 10.45
N ILE A 19 4.82 -7.51 9.50
CA ILE A 19 4.74 -6.98 8.13
C ILE A 19 4.02 -5.64 8.12
N PHE A 20 2.94 -5.51 8.88
CA PHE A 20 2.11 -4.30 8.88
C PHE A 20 2.60 -3.26 9.87
N THR A 21 3.20 -3.66 11.00
CA THR A 21 3.79 -2.72 11.97
C THR A 21 5.11 -2.11 11.51
N SER A 22 5.85 -2.79 10.62
CA SER A 22 7.09 -2.27 10.03
C SER A 22 6.87 -1.20 8.95
N LEU A 23 5.64 -1.03 8.46
CA LEU A 23 5.31 0.02 7.49
C LEU A 23 5.47 1.42 8.12
N PRO A 24 5.90 2.42 7.34
CA PRO A 24 6.16 3.76 7.86
C PRO A 24 4.89 4.39 8.41
N ARG A 25 4.95 4.89 9.64
CA ARG A 25 3.81 5.49 10.36
C ARG A 25 2.60 4.54 10.47
N ALA A 26 2.77 3.22 10.42
CA ALA A 26 1.61 2.32 10.47
C ALA A 26 0.86 2.40 11.79
N GLY A 27 1.56 2.56 12.93
CA GLY A 27 0.95 2.51 14.25
C GLY A 27 0.15 1.22 14.49
N THR A 28 -0.38 1.01 15.69
CA THR A 28 -1.14 -0.22 15.98
C THR A 28 -2.46 -0.27 15.21
N VAL A 29 -3.25 0.80 15.27
CA VAL A 29 -4.61 0.82 14.69
C VAL A 29 -4.59 0.73 13.17
N ARG A 30 -3.68 1.45 12.50
CA ARG A 30 -3.62 1.42 11.03
C ARG A 30 -2.93 0.14 10.52
N ALA A 31 -1.96 -0.42 11.24
CA ALA A 31 -1.44 -1.75 10.94
C ALA A 31 -2.56 -2.82 11.03
N ALA A 32 -3.32 -2.82 12.13
CA ALA A 32 -4.44 -3.74 12.31
C ALA A 32 -5.53 -3.57 11.24
N ARG A 33 -5.87 -2.32 10.88
CA ARG A 33 -6.83 -2.03 9.81
C ARG A 33 -6.33 -2.57 8.47
N LEU A 34 -5.10 -2.25 8.06
CA LEU A 34 -4.55 -2.75 6.79
C LEU A 34 -4.54 -4.27 6.74
N LEU A 35 -4.14 -4.92 7.84
CA LEU A 35 -4.13 -6.36 7.96
C LEU A 35 -5.54 -6.97 7.85
N ALA A 36 -6.52 -6.41 8.55
CA ALA A 36 -7.91 -6.88 8.51
C ALA A 36 -8.53 -6.75 7.10
N GLU A 37 -8.22 -5.67 6.38
CA GLU A 37 -8.76 -5.41 5.04
C GLU A 37 -8.08 -6.26 3.94
N ILE A 38 -6.79 -6.57 4.08
CA ILE A 38 -6.08 -7.44 3.13
C ILE A 38 -6.40 -8.91 3.40
N GLY A 39 -6.52 -9.29 4.67
CA GLY A 39 -6.71 -10.66 5.12
C GLY A 39 -5.44 -11.51 5.07
N ASP A 40 -5.61 -12.80 5.32
CA ASP A 40 -4.55 -13.82 5.43
C ASP A 40 -4.46 -14.73 4.19
N ALA A 41 -5.48 -14.70 3.31
CA ALA A 41 -5.59 -15.54 2.13
C ALA A 41 -4.68 -15.11 0.96
N ARG A 42 -3.36 -15.30 1.09
CA ARG A 42 -2.33 -15.01 0.06
C ARG A 42 -2.67 -15.57 -1.32
N GLY A 43 -3.21 -16.79 -1.37
CA GLY A 43 -3.59 -17.47 -2.62
C GLY A 43 -4.65 -16.72 -3.44
N ARG A 44 -5.43 -15.82 -2.83
CA ARG A 44 -6.41 -14.97 -3.51
C ARG A 44 -5.76 -13.90 -4.40
N PHE A 45 -4.51 -13.53 -4.12
CA PHE A 45 -3.82 -12.44 -4.80
C PHE A 45 -2.50 -12.92 -5.41
N PRO A 46 -2.55 -13.59 -6.59
CA PRO A 46 -1.33 -14.08 -7.24
C PRO A 46 -0.43 -12.96 -7.76
N THR A 47 -0.92 -11.72 -7.85
CA THR A 47 -0.15 -10.57 -8.31
C THR A 47 -0.46 -9.32 -7.49
N PRO A 48 0.46 -8.35 -7.40
CA PRO A 48 0.18 -7.07 -6.74
C PRO A 48 -0.96 -6.30 -7.44
N ALA A 49 -1.14 -6.54 -8.75
CA ALA A 49 -2.21 -5.93 -9.53
C ALA A 49 -3.60 -6.46 -9.11
N SER A 50 -3.75 -7.73 -8.73
CA SER A 50 -5.03 -8.26 -8.27
C SER A 50 -5.43 -7.68 -6.90
N LEU A 51 -4.46 -7.48 -6.00
CA LEU A 51 -4.70 -6.77 -4.73
C LEU A 51 -5.09 -5.30 -4.96
N ALA A 52 -4.35 -4.61 -5.84
CA ALA A 52 -4.67 -3.22 -6.19
C ALA A 52 -6.01 -3.06 -6.93
N GLY A 53 -6.41 -4.09 -7.69
CA GLY A 53 -7.73 -4.19 -8.32
C GLY A 53 -8.86 -4.30 -7.29
N LEU A 54 -8.69 -5.12 -6.26
CA LEU A 54 -9.67 -5.23 -5.15
C LEU A 54 -9.83 -3.89 -4.41
N ALA A 55 -8.72 -3.21 -4.11
CA ALA A 55 -8.72 -1.87 -3.52
C ALA A 55 -9.26 -0.78 -4.48
N GLY A 56 -9.44 -1.11 -5.77
CA GLY A 56 -9.85 -0.20 -6.83
C GLY A 56 -9.01 1.07 -6.89
N VAL A 57 -7.68 0.90 -6.76
CA VAL A 57 -6.66 1.94 -6.99
C VAL A 57 -5.94 1.75 -8.31
N THR A 58 -6.27 0.69 -9.06
CA THR A 58 -5.86 0.52 -10.46
C THR A 58 -6.76 1.35 -11.39
N PRO A 59 -6.20 1.93 -12.47
CA PRO A 59 -7.03 2.44 -13.56
C PRO A 59 -7.74 1.26 -14.23
N SER A 60 -9.05 1.36 -14.44
CA SER A 60 -9.81 0.31 -15.11
C SER A 60 -9.57 0.38 -16.62
N THR A 61 -8.61 -0.37 -17.15
CA THR A 61 -8.59 -0.65 -18.59
C THR A 61 -9.49 -1.85 -18.82
N ARG A 62 -10.67 -1.63 -19.42
CA ARG A 62 -11.51 -2.73 -19.90
C ARG A 62 -10.91 -3.24 -21.21
N GLN A 63 -10.23 -4.37 -21.17
CA GLN A 63 -9.99 -5.18 -22.36
C GLN A 63 -10.59 -6.56 -22.08
N SER A 64 -11.71 -6.84 -22.74
CA SER A 64 -12.36 -8.14 -22.71
C SER A 64 -11.64 -9.07 -23.69
N GLY A 65 -11.32 -10.28 -23.27
CA GLY A 65 -10.73 -11.29 -24.14
C GLY A 65 -10.19 -12.46 -23.35
N GLN A 66 -11.11 -13.33 -22.90
CA GLN A 66 -10.85 -14.64 -22.30
C GLN A 66 -10.11 -14.64 -20.96
N VAL A 67 -10.80 -15.03 -19.88
CA VAL A 67 -10.39 -16.08 -18.91
C VAL A 67 -11.31 -16.12 -17.68
N ARG A 68 -11.74 -17.35 -17.39
CA ARG A 68 -12.31 -18.00 -16.18
C ARG A 68 -12.86 -17.15 -15.02
N VAL A 69 -14.15 -17.37 -14.77
CA VAL A 69 -14.96 -16.86 -13.66
C VAL A 69 -14.46 -17.42 -12.32
N VAL A 70 -14.21 -16.52 -11.36
CA VAL A 70 -14.29 -16.81 -9.91
C VAL A 70 -15.15 -15.72 -9.28
N THR A 71 -16.26 -16.14 -8.69
CA THR A 71 -17.29 -15.29 -8.10
C THR A 71 -16.81 -14.74 -6.75
N PHE A 72 -16.22 -13.55 -6.72
CA PHE A 72 -16.25 -12.68 -5.55
C PHE A 72 -16.71 -11.30 -6.00
N ARG A 73 -17.78 -10.81 -5.36
CA ARG A 73 -18.59 -9.68 -5.79
C ARG A 73 -17.73 -8.45 -6.12
N TRP A 74 -17.88 -7.96 -7.36
CA TRP A 74 -17.28 -6.75 -7.93
C TRP A 74 -17.82 -5.45 -7.33
N ALA A 75 -17.79 -5.31 -6.01
CA ALA A 75 -17.74 -4.00 -5.38
C ALA A 75 -16.29 -3.79 -4.97
N VAL A 76 -15.65 -2.72 -5.45
CA VAL A 76 -14.38 -2.31 -4.87
C VAL A 76 -14.52 -2.30 -3.36
N ASP A 77 -13.55 -2.90 -2.68
CA ASP A 77 -13.48 -2.80 -1.24
C ASP A 77 -13.14 -1.35 -0.86
N LYS A 78 -14.19 -0.61 -0.48
CA LYS A 78 -14.09 0.80 -0.10
C LYS A 78 -13.31 0.96 1.21
N GLN A 79 -13.32 -0.04 2.08
CA GLN A 79 -12.62 0.00 3.35
C GLN A 79 -11.13 -0.22 3.13
N LEU A 80 -10.75 -1.24 2.36
CA LEU A 80 -9.36 -1.43 1.91
C LEU A 80 -8.84 -0.20 1.16
N ARG A 81 -9.64 0.36 0.24
CA ARG A 81 -9.28 1.59 -0.46
C ARG A 81 -9.01 2.73 0.52
N GLY A 82 -9.90 2.94 1.49
CA GLY A 82 -9.77 3.97 2.51
C GLY A 82 -8.49 3.77 3.31
N ALA A 83 -8.30 2.58 3.89
CA ALA A 83 -7.14 2.23 4.70
C ALA A 83 -5.81 2.48 3.96
N VAL A 84 -5.71 2.04 2.71
CA VAL A 84 -4.49 2.20 1.90
C VAL A 84 -4.30 3.65 1.46
N CYS A 85 -5.36 4.37 1.07
CA CYS A 85 -5.24 5.79 0.72
C CYS A 85 -4.83 6.64 1.93
N ASP A 86 -5.40 6.38 3.10
CA ASP A 86 -5.08 7.07 4.35
C ASP A 86 -3.62 6.83 4.74
N PHE A 87 -3.17 5.57 4.69
CA PHE A 87 -1.77 5.20 4.91
C PHE A 87 -0.84 5.86 3.89
N ALA A 88 -1.18 5.80 2.59
CA ALA A 88 -0.37 6.40 1.53
C ALA A 88 -0.22 7.92 1.72
N ALA A 89 -1.30 8.62 2.03
CA ALA A 89 -1.28 10.06 2.27
C ALA A 89 -0.42 10.44 3.48
N ASP A 90 -0.41 9.62 4.54
CA ASP A 90 0.40 9.88 5.74
C ASP A 90 1.88 9.51 5.54
N SER A 91 2.16 8.41 4.81
CA SER A 91 3.51 7.89 4.56
C SER A 91 4.46 8.91 3.92
N ARG A 92 3.94 9.83 3.10
CA ARG A 92 4.72 10.87 2.42
C ARG A 92 5.42 11.83 3.39
N HIS A 93 4.99 11.91 4.64
CA HIS A 93 5.58 12.80 5.63
C HIS A 93 6.87 12.27 6.25
N THR A 94 7.17 10.98 6.08
CA THR A 94 8.38 10.34 6.66
C THR A 94 9.14 9.46 5.68
N ASN A 95 8.59 9.21 4.48
CA ASN A 95 9.23 8.39 3.46
C ASN A 95 9.54 9.24 2.21
N PRO A 96 10.82 9.53 1.91
CA PRO A 96 11.22 10.38 0.78
C PRO A 96 10.70 9.87 -0.58
N TRP A 97 10.71 8.56 -0.79
CA TRP A 97 10.16 7.96 -2.02
C TRP A 97 8.65 8.21 -2.16
N ALA A 98 7.90 8.10 -1.06
CA ALA A 98 6.47 8.38 -1.07
C ALA A 98 6.19 9.87 -1.35
N ALA A 99 6.98 10.77 -0.76
CA ALA A 99 6.90 12.21 -1.04
C ALA A 99 7.20 12.53 -2.51
N HIS A 100 8.31 11.99 -3.02
CA HIS A 100 8.72 12.17 -4.41
C HIS A 100 7.64 11.67 -5.38
N LEU A 101 7.17 10.43 -5.22
CA LEU A 101 6.13 9.87 -6.10
C LEU A 101 4.83 10.68 -6.05
N TYR A 102 4.42 11.13 -4.86
CA TYR A 102 3.24 11.98 -4.69
C TYR A 102 3.38 13.32 -5.43
N ASN A 103 4.48 14.04 -5.23
CA ASN A 103 4.73 15.35 -5.84
C ASN A 103 4.86 15.24 -7.35
N HIS A 104 5.60 14.23 -7.80
CA HIS A 104 5.76 13.89 -9.20
C HIS A 104 4.38 13.58 -9.85
N ALA A 105 3.51 12.81 -9.19
CA ALA A 105 2.14 12.56 -9.66
C ALA A 105 1.27 13.83 -9.71
N ARG A 106 1.41 14.74 -8.73
CA ARG A 106 0.73 16.04 -8.73
C ARG A 106 1.17 16.91 -9.92
N ALA A 107 2.47 16.93 -10.23
CA ALA A 107 3.04 17.74 -11.30
C ALA A 107 2.60 17.26 -12.70
N ARG A 108 2.69 15.96 -12.99
CA ARG A 108 2.29 15.40 -14.31
C ARG A 108 0.80 15.56 -14.61
N ALA A 109 -0.03 15.64 -13.58
CA ALA A 109 -1.47 15.66 -13.75
C ALA A 109 -2.03 17.08 -14.03
N ARG A 110 -1.20 18.03 -14.50
CA ARG A 110 -1.61 19.42 -14.85
C ARG A 110 -2.53 20.08 -13.79
N GLY A 111 -2.26 19.83 -12.51
CA GLY A 111 -3.07 20.37 -11.40
C GLY A 111 -4.23 19.48 -10.91
N HIS A 112 -4.36 18.22 -11.35
CA HIS A 112 -5.37 17.32 -10.78
C HIS A 112 -5.20 17.12 -9.26
N ARG A 113 -6.37 16.95 -8.62
CA ARG A 113 -6.59 17.08 -7.18
C ARG A 113 -5.84 16.01 -6.38
N HIS A 114 -5.49 16.35 -5.14
CA HIS A 114 -4.89 15.49 -4.12
C HIS A 114 -5.32 13.99 -4.15
N PRO A 115 -6.62 13.64 -4.32
CA PRO A 115 -7.06 12.25 -4.38
C PRO A 115 -6.50 11.41 -5.54
N HIS A 116 -6.08 12.02 -6.65
CA HIS A 116 -5.48 11.29 -7.77
C HIS A 116 -4.06 10.85 -7.44
N ALA A 117 -3.23 11.78 -6.94
CA ALA A 117 -1.87 11.50 -6.52
C ALA A 117 -1.81 10.48 -5.36
N VAL A 118 -2.74 10.57 -4.41
CA VAL A 118 -2.86 9.57 -3.33
C VAL A 118 -3.16 8.17 -3.89
N ARG A 119 -4.04 8.03 -4.89
CA ARG A 119 -4.34 6.72 -5.49
C ARG A 119 -3.13 6.12 -6.22
N ILE A 120 -2.35 6.93 -6.91
CA ILE A 120 -1.09 6.48 -7.55
C ILE A 120 -0.12 5.96 -6.47
N LEU A 121 0.06 6.72 -5.39
CA LEU A 121 0.91 6.31 -4.28
C LEU A 121 0.39 5.06 -3.56
N ALA A 122 -0.93 4.98 -3.31
CA ALA A 122 -1.59 3.81 -2.72
C ALA A 122 -1.36 2.55 -3.55
N ARG A 123 -1.47 2.65 -4.88
CA ARG A 123 -1.17 1.53 -5.79
C ARG A 123 0.30 1.08 -5.68
N ALA A 124 1.23 2.01 -5.57
CA ALA A 124 2.65 1.69 -5.40
C ALA A 124 2.91 1.01 -4.05
N TRP A 125 2.31 1.51 -2.97
CA TRP A 125 2.37 0.87 -1.66
C TRP A 125 1.78 -0.53 -1.63
N LEU A 126 0.66 -0.77 -2.29
CA LEU A 126 0.09 -2.12 -2.39
C LEU A 126 1.04 -3.11 -3.06
N ALA A 127 1.86 -2.68 -4.02
CA ALA A 127 2.87 -3.56 -4.61
C ALA A 127 3.97 -3.93 -3.59
N VAL A 128 4.40 -2.97 -2.76
CA VAL A 128 5.37 -3.20 -1.69
C VAL A 128 4.78 -4.10 -0.60
N ILE A 129 3.59 -3.77 -0.11
CA ILE A 129 2.87 -4.55 0.92
C ILE A 129 2.63 -5.97 0.41
N TRP A 130 2.15 -6.13 -0.81
CA TRP A 130 1.94 -7.45 -1.41
C TRP A 130 3.23 -8.27 -1.44
N LYS A 131 4.37 -7.65 -1.79
CA LYS A 131 5.66 -8.36 -1.82
C LYS A 131 6.09 -8.79 -0.42
N CYS A 132 6.06 -7.87 0.55
CA CYS A 132 6.38 -8.15 1.95
C CYS A 132 5.47 -9.24 2.54
N TRP A 133 4.17 -9.13 2.29
CA TRP A 133 3.16 -10.06 2.76
C TRP A 133 3.33 -11.46 2.16
N THR A 134 3.53 -11.58 0.85
CA THR A 134 3.71 -12.88 0.19
C THR A 134 5.02 -13.58 0.53
N THR A 135 6.09 -12.83 0.81
CA THR A 135 7.37 -13.39 1.25
C THR A 135 7.51 -13.49 2.77
N ASN A 136 6.45 -13.18 3.52
CA ASN A 136 6.46 -13.12 4.98
C ASN A 136 7.66 -12.34 5.54
N THR A 137 7.95 -11.18 4.92
CA THR A 137 9.13 -10.37 5.24
C THR A 137 8.67 -8.98 5.64
N PRO A 138 9.05 -8.47 6.82
CA PRO A 138 8.79 -7.10 7.22
C PRO A 138 9.29 -6.07 6.20
N TYR A 139 8.63 -4.91 6.15
CA TYR A 139 9.11 -3.80 5.35
C TYR A 139 10.44 -3.27 5.89
N ASP A 140 11.43 -3.16 5.01
CA ASP A 140 12.74 -2.60 5.32
C ASP A 140 13.07 -1.50 4.30
N PRO A 141 13.26 -0.24 4.73
CA PRO A 141 13.67 0.86 3.86
C PRO A 141 14.95 0.59 3.06
N ASN A 142 15.89 -0.20 3.61
CA ASN A 142 17.16 -0.54 2.93
C ASN A 142 16.96 -1.51 1.77
N ARG A 143 15.92 -2.36 1.85
CA ARG A 143 15.56 -3.31 0.79
C ARG A 143 14.62 -2.69 -0.25
N HIS A 144 14.14 -1.49 0.00
CA HIS A 144 13.27 -0.76 -0.90
C HIS A 144 14.07 -0.08 -2.03
N ARG A 145 14.33 -0.82 -3.10
CA ARG A 145 15.17 -0.37 -4.24
C ARG A 145 14.83 1.03 -4.76
N ALA A 146 13.55 1.35 -4.95
CA ALA A 146 13.14 2.66 -5.47
C ALA A 146 13.44 3.81 -4.48
N LEU A 147 13.38 3.55 -3.18
CA LEU A 147 13.84 4.50 -2.16
C LEU A 147 15.35 4.65 -2.19
N GLN A 148 16.08 3.52 -2.25
CA GLN A 148 17.54 3.56 -2.32
C GLN A 148 18.05 4.30 -3.56
N THR A 149 17.44 4.09 -4.73
CA THR A 149 17.80 4.83 -5.95
C THR A 149 17.61 6.34 -5.78
N LEU A 150 16.50 6.77 -5.17
CA LEU A 150 16.24 8.18 -4.91
C LEU A 150 17.27 8.79 -3.95
N LEU A 151 17.58 8.10 -2.85
CA LEU A 151 18.55 8.58 -1.86
C LEU A 151 19.97 8.72 -2.47
N HIS A 152 20.39 7.77 -3.31
CA HIS A 152 21.67 7.88 -4.00
C HIS A 152 21.72 9.05 -5.01
N GLN A 153 20.59 9.38 -5.65
CA GLN A 153 20.50 10.52 -6.56
C GLN A 153 20.63 11.86 -5.80
N ASP A 154 19.98 11.98 -4.64
CA ASP A 154 20.06 13.19 -3.80
C ASP A 154 21.46 13.41 -3.19
N GLN A 155 22.28 12.35 -3.08
CA GLN A 155 23.63 12.39 -2.51
C GLN A 155 24.74 12.72 -3.52
N GLN A 156 24.43 12.84 -4.80
CA GLN A 156 25.40 13.28 -5.82
C GLN A 156 25.26 14.82 -5.94
N PRO A 157 26.14 15.63 -5.31
CA PRO A 157 26.15 17.05 -5.58
C PRO A 157 26.61 17.24 -7.03
N GLU A 158 25.82 17.95 -7.82
CA GLU A 158 26.21 18.40 -9.15
C GLU A 158 27.53 19.18 -9.01
N GLY A 159 28.61 18.62 -9.56
CA GLY A 159 29.93 19.23 -9.61
C GLY A 159 30.05 20.28 -10.70
#